data_AF-A0A7K2LR18-F1
#
_entry.id   AF-A0A7K2LR18-F1
#
_cell.length_a   1.000
_cell.length_b   1.000
_cell.length_c   1.000
_cell.angle_alpha   90.00
_cell.angle_beta   90.00
_cell.angle_gamma   90.00
#
_symmetry.space_group_name_H-M   'P 1'
#
loop_
_entity.id
_entity.type
_entity.pdbx_description
1 polymer ?
#
loop_
_entity_poly.entity_id
_entity_poly.type
_entity_poly.pdbx_seq_one_letter_code
_entity_poly.pdbx_strand_id
1 'polypeptide(L)'
;MEGGTDQAGGGAVPFGGGADPGEPAASSQEPTAARQEAQQPPVATALEGTAEGPLPDPEFERRIVDEVAAALGFTDPARVDRTATFKELGLDSLGLVELRDRLSGVLGAELPAAALFAHPTTDALLTHLRPAAEAPRETPFARPRKTADADDPVVIVGMGCRFPGGVASPEDLWRLVTDGTDAIGGFPTDRGWNLDALFADDPERPGTSTTRHGGFLDTAAEFDAEFFGISPREALALDPQQRLLLQTSWEALERAGIDPH
;
A
#
# COMPACT_ATOMS: atom_id res chain seq x y z
N MET A 1 -60.43 44.44 -33.46
CA MET A 1 -61.47 44.37 -32.40
C MET A 1 -62.10 43.02 -32.60
N GLU A 2 -62.01 42.00 -31.74
CA GLU A 2 -61.71 41.86 -30.31
C GLU A 2 -60.94 40.51 -30.14
N GLY A 3 -59.95 40.40 -29.24
CA GLY A 3 -60.04 39.63 -27.98
C GLY A 3 -59.61 38.16 -28.19
N GLY A 4 -58.44 37.67 -27.75
CA GLY A 4 -58.09 37.29 -26.35
C GLY A 4 -58.83 35.98 -25.98
N THR A 5 -58.26 34.87 -25.47
CA THR A 5 -57.01 34.45 -24.80
C THR A 5 -57.03 32.90 -24.77
N ASP A 6 -55.93 32.21 -25.05
CA ASP A 6 -55.11 31.40 -24.11
C ASP A 6 -55.86 30.48 -23.11
N GLN A 7 -55.76 29.15 -23.24
CA GLN A 7 -55.04 28.25 -22.30
C GLN A 7 -55.24 26.74 -22.53
N ALA A 8 -54.10 26.04 -22.52
CA ALA A 8 -53.77 24.78 -21.82
C ALA A 8 -54.62 23.49 -21.93
N GLY A 9 -53.92 22.37 -22.23
CA GLY A 9 -53.86 21.24 -21.29
C GLY A 9 -54.32 19.85 -21.76
N GLY A 10 -53.38 18.90 -21.82
CA GLY A 10 -53.52 17.59 -21.16
C GLY A 10 -53.85 16.34 -21.99
N GLY A 11 -53.13 15.24 -21.71
CA GLY A 11 -53.52 13.85 -21.99
C GLY A 11 -52.42 13.02 -22.68
N ALA A 12 -51.42 12.50 -21.97
CA ALA A 12 -51.40 11.18 -21.31
C ALA A 12 -51.47 9.96 -22.26
N VAL A 13 -50.32 9.28 -22.41
CA VAL A 13 -50.13 8.00 -23.11
C VAL A 13 -50.21 6.82 -22.12
N PRO A 14 -50.84 5.68 -22.48
CA PRO A 14 -50.72 4.45 -21.71
C PRO A 14 -49.73 3.44 -22.34
N PHE A 15 -49.12 2.66 -21.45
CA PHE A 15 -48.22 1.52 -21.68
C PHE A 15 -48.99 0.19 -21.91
N GLY A 16 -48.30 -0.78 -22.53
CA GLY A 16 -48.61 -2.23 -22.55
C GLY A 16 -48.80 -2.75 -23.98
N GLY A 17 -48.12 -3.75 -24.50
CA GLY A 17 -47.32 -4.84 -23.93
C GLY A 17 -47.72 -6.14 -24.66
N GLY A 18 -46.77 -6.90 -25.21
CA GLY A 18 -47.02 -8.26 -25.71
C GLY A 18 -46.14 -8.75 -26.87
N ALA A 19 -45.37 -9.81 -26.62
CA ALA A 19 -45.00 -10.91 -27.53
C ALA A 19 -44.03 -11.85 -26.75
N ASP A 20 -44.48 -12.99 -26.23
CA ASP A 20 -44.68 -14.33 -26.84
C ASP A 20 -43.41 -15.22 -26.74
N PRO A 21 -43.49 -16.48 -26.24
CA PRO A 21 -42.34 -17.34 -26.00
C PRO A 21 -42.13 -18.37 -27.13
N GLY A 22 -40.86 -18.69 -27.41
CA GLY A 22 -40.47 -19.76 -28.33
C GLY A 22 -39.30 -20.58 -27.78
N GLU A 23 -39.56 -21.84 -27.46
CA GLU A 23 -38.59 -22.96 -27.39
C GLU A 23 -38.34 -23.52 -28.83
N PRO A 24 -37.37 -24.43 -29.16
CA PRO A 24 -36.72 -25.44 -28.30
C PRO A 24 -35.23 -25.86 -28.62
N ALA A 25 -34.74 -26.86 -27.87
CA ALA A 25 -33.81 -27.96 -28.23
C ALA A 25 -32.26 -27.88 -27.98
N ALA A 26 -31.87 -28.67 -26.96
CA ALA A 26 -30.67 -29.51 -26.71
C ALA A 26 -29.41 -29.49 -27.63
N SER A 27 -28.21 -29.38 -27.01
CA SER A 27 -27.18 -30.45 -26.93
C SER A 27 -25.93 -29.98 -26.14
N SER A 28 -25.46 -30.84 -25.24
CA SER A 28 -24.08 -31.10 -24.80
C SER A 28 -23.08 -29.94 -24.60
N GLN A 29 -22.57 -29.79 -23.37
CA GLN A 29 -21.21 -30.20 -22.98
C GLN A 29 -20.87 -29.70 -21.56
N GLU A 30 -20.62 -30.64 -20.65
CA GLU A 30 -19.72 -30.39 -19.52
C GLU A 30 -18.31 -30.14 -20.06
N PRO A 31 -17.58 -29.20 -19.44
CA PRO A 31 -16.19 -29.46 -19.13
C PRO A 31 -15.96 -29.37 -17.64
N THR A 32 -15.48 -30.49 -17.10
CA THR A 32 -14.64 -30.59 -15.91
C THR A 32 -13.65 -29.43 -15.85
N ALA A 33 -13.73 -28.61 -14.79
CA ALA A 33 -12.64 -27.74 -14.38
C ALA A 33 -12.42 -27.93 -12.88
N ALA A 34 -11.27 -28.51 -12.60
CA ALA A 34 -10.68 -28.84 -11.32
C ALA A 34 -11.02 -27.87 -10.17
N ARG A 35 -11.45 -28.48 -9.07
CA ARG A 35 -11.29 -27.96 -7.71
C ARG A 35 -9.79 -27.77 -7.47
N GLN A 36 -9.27 -26.56 -7.68
CA GLN A 36 -7.91 -26.22 -7.28
C GLN A 36 -7.93 -25.74 -5.82
N GLU A 37 -7.50 -26.66 -4.95
CA GLU A 37 -6.96 -26.36 -3.63
C GLU A 37 -6.04 -25.14 -3.69
N ALA A 38 -6.19 -24.28 -2.68
CA ALA A 38 -5.31 -23.16 -2.40
C ALA A 38 -3.85 -23.65 -2.38
N GLN A 39 -3.14 -23.37 -3.49
CA GLN A 39 -1.72 -23.62 -3.62
C GLN A 39 -0.98 -22.56 -2.81
N GLN A 40 -0.38 -22.99 -1.71
CA GLN A 40 0.66 -22.27 -0.99
C GLN A 40 1.74 -21.78 -1.98
N PRO A 41 2.31 -20.57 -1.79
CA PRO A 41 3.39 -20.12 -2.66
C PRO A 41 4.56 -21.12 -2.57
N PRO A 42 5.22 -21.41 -3.70
CA PRO A 42 6.21 -22.48 -3.78
C PRO A 42 7.43 -22.12 -2.92
N VAL A 43 7.71 -23.01 -1.96
CA VAL A 43 9.05 -23.18 -1.40
C VAL A 43 9.95 -23.57 -2.57
N ALA A 44 10.79 -22.65 -3.03
CA ALA A 44 11.81 -22.94 -4.02
C ALA A 44 12.89 -23.82 -3.39
N THR A 45 12.60 -25.11 -3.33
CA THR A 45 13.59 -26.19 -3.25
C THR A 45 14.02 -26.54 -4.67
N ALA A 46 15.29 -26.32 -4.98
CA ALA A 46 16.14 -26.92 -6.01
C ALA A 46 17.14 -25.84 -6.48
N LEU A 47 18.45 -26.08 -6.57
CA LEU A 47 19.05 -27.24 -7.21
C LEU A 47 20.34 -27.66 -6.49
N GLU A 48 20.44 -28.97 -6.26
CA GLU A 48 21.70 -29.68 -6.24
C GLU A 48 22.44 -29.38 -7.56
N GLY A 49 23.53 -28.64 -7.44
CA GLY A 49 24.55 -28.52 -8.46
C GLY A 49 25.88 -28.74 -7.77
N THR A 50 26.53 -29.86 -8.06
CA THR A 50 27.95 -30.06 -7.78
C THR A 50 28.74 -29.00 -8.55
N ALA A 51 28.88 -27.83 -7.95
CA ALA A 51 29.79 -26.80 -8.44
C ALA A 51 31.09 -26.98 -7.67
N GLU A 52 32.01 -27.75 -8.26
CA GLU A 52 33.44 -27.47 -8.10
C GLU A 52 33.70 -26.08 -8.73
N GLY A 53 33.25 -25.04 -8.03
CA GLY A 53 33.69 -23.68 -8.26
C GLY A 53 35.13 -23.53 -7.80
N PRO A 54 35.82 -22.45 -8.23
CA PRO A 54 37.14 -22.12 -7.70
C PRO A 54 37.08 -22.17 -6.17
N LEU A 55 38.06 -22.80 -5.53
CA LEU A 55 38.16 -22.81 -4.08
C LEU A 55 37.99 -21.36 -3.58
N PRO A 56 37.07 -21.13 -2.62
CA PRO A 56 36.73 -19.78 -2.16
C PRO A 56 37.98 -19.10 -1.64
N ASP A 57 38.02 -17.76 -1.69
CA ASP A 57 39.07 -16.99 -1.04
C ASP A 57 39.10 -17.39 0.46
N PRO A 58 40.12 -18.14 0.93
CA PRO A 58 40.16 -18.63 2.30
C PRO A 58 40.21 -17.48 3.32
N GLU A 59 40.55 -16.27 2.88
CA GLU A 59 40.51 -15.07 3.72
C GLU A 59 39.07 -14.58 3.95
N PHE A 60 38.17 -14.72 2.98
CA PHE A 60 36.76 -14.33 3.12
C PHE A 60 36.04 -15.20 4.14
N GLU A 61 36.14 -16.52 4.00
CA GLU A 61 35.47 -17.44 4.92
C GLU A 61 36.00 -17.27 6.34
N ARG A 62 37.32 -17.14 6.52
CA ARG A 62 37.93 -16.87 7.82
C ARG A 62 37.37 -15.60 8.45
N ARG A 63 37.27 -14.51 7.68
CA ARG A 63 36.77 -13.22 8.18
C ARG A 63 35.32 -13.28 8.66
N ILE A 64 34.45 -14.00 7.95
CA ILE A 64 33.05 -14.17 8.38
C ILE A 64 32.96 -15.02 9.66
N VAL A 65 33.75 -16.10 9.74
CA VAL A 65 33.80 -16.96 10.94
C VAL A 65 34.36 -16.19 12.14
N ASP A 66 35.34 -15.32 11.93
CA ASP A 66 35.91 -14.45 12.97
C ASP A 66 34.85 -13.48 13.55
N GLU A 67 34.02 -12.87 12.70
CA GLU A 67 32.95 -11.97 13.16
C GLU A 67 31.84 -12.73 13.90
N VAL A 68 31.49 -13.94 13.45
CA VAL A 68 30.53 -14.80 14.17
C VAL A 68 31.09 -15.21 15.52
N ALA A 69 32.37 -15.59 15.59
CA ALA A 69 33.06 -15.92 16.85
C ALA A 69 33.09 -14.72 17.80
N ALA A 70 33.40 -13.53 17.29
CA ALA A 70 33.42 -12.30 18.07
C ALA A 70 32.02 -11.94 18.63
N ALA A 71 30.96 -12.09 17.83
CA ALA A 71 29.58 -11.86 18.27
C ALA A 71 29.13 -12.87 19.33
N LEU A 72 29.67 -14.10 19.29
CA LEU A 72 29.47 -15.14 20.32
C LEU A 72 30.39 -14.98 21.54
N GLY A 73 31.30 -14.00 21.53
CA GLY A 73 32.29 -13.79 22.60
C GLY A 73 33.41 -14.85 22.64
N PHE A 74 33.59 -15.63 21.58
CA PHE A 74 34.68 -16.59 21.47
C PHE A 74 35.96 -15.90 20.96
N THR A 75 37.06 -16.11 21.68
CA THR A 75 38.41 -15.68 21.26
C THR A 75 39.02 -16.62 20.24
N ASP A 76 38.52 -17.86 20.16
CA ASP A 76 38.96 -18.89 19.22
C ASP A 76 37.80 -19.22 18.24
N PRO A 77 37.93 -18.86 16.95
CA PRO A 77 36.92 -19.15 15.93
C PRO A 77 36.69 -20.64 15.68
N ALA A 78 37.64 -21.51 16.04
CA ALA A 78 37.49 -22.96 15.92
C ALA A 78 36.43 -23.55 16.87
N ARG A 79 35.95 -22.76 17.84
CA ARG A 79 34.88 -23.16 18.77
C ARG A 79 33.47 -22.91 18.25
N VAL A 80 33.32 -22.22 17.12
CA VAL A 80 32.02 -22.00 16.50
C VAL A 80 31.59 -23.29 15.80
N ASP A 81 30.51 -23.91 16.30
CA ASP A 81 29.84 -24.95 15.52
C ASP A 81 29.14 -24.28 14.33
N ARG A 82 29.64 -24.53 13.13
CA ARG A 82 29.19 -23.88 11.90
C ARG A 82 27.81 -24.37 11.41
N THR A 83 27.35 -25.50 11.95
CA THR A 83 26.11 -26.16 11.59
C THR A 83 24.98 -25.90 12.59
N ALA A 84 25.32 -25.56 13.83
CA ALA A 84 24.35 -25.13 14.83
C ALA A 84 23.75 -23.77 14.45
N THR A 85 22.49 -23.56 14.80
CA THR A 85 21.83 -22.27 14.56
C THR A 85 22.40 -21.20 15.49
N PHE A 86 22.40 -19.94 15.05
CA PHE A 86 22.83 -18.80 15.85
C PHE A 86 22.12 -18.76 17.21
N LYS A 87 20.82 -19.12 17.24
CA LYS A 87 20.04 -19.22 18.47
C LYS A 87 20.52 -20.32 19.42
N GLU A 88 20.88 -21.49 18.89
CA GLU A 88 21.45 -22.59 19.68
C GLU A 88 22.85 -22.27 20.21
N LEU A 89 23.60 -21.45 19.47
CA LEU A 89 24.90 -20.92 19.87
C LEU A 89 24.80 -19.80 20.92
N GLY A 90 23.59 -19.29 21.19
CA GLY A 90 23.33 -18.28 22.22
C GLY A 90 23.23 -16.84 21.71
N LEU A 91 23.16 -16.61 20.39
CA LEU A 91 22.81 -15.29 19.85
C LEU A 91 21.31 -15.04 20.09
N ASP A 92 21.02 -14.06 20.93
CA ASP A 92 19.68 -13.53 21.11
C ASP A 92 19.32 -12.52 20.00
N SER A 93 18.14 -11.89 20.11
CA SER A 93 17.69 -10.90 19.13
C SER A 93 18.61 -9.69 19.02
N LEU A 94 19.35 -9.33 20.08
CA LEU A 94 20.30 -8.21 20.07
C LEU A 94 21.64 -8.64 19.46
N GLY A 95 22.11 -9.84 19.80
CA GLY A 95 23.31 -10.43 19.23
C GLY A 95 23.23 -10.63 17.72
N LEU A 96 22.05 -10.98 17.19
CA LEU A 96 21.81 -11.03 15.74
C LEU A 96 21.94 -9.66 15.07
N VAL A 97 21.48 -8.60 15.73
CA VAL A 97 21.61 -7.22 15.23
C VAL A 97 23.07 -6.78 15.24
N GLU A 98 23.82 -7.09 16.30
CA GLU A 98 25.25 -6.79 16.39
C GLU A 98 26.05 -7.56 15.32
N LEU A 99 25.76 -8.85 15.14
CA LEU A 99 26.38 -9.66 14.09
C LEU A 99 26.10 -9.08 12.69
N ARG A 100 24.86 -8.65 12.42
CA ARG A 100 24.51 -7.97 11.15
C ARG A 100 25.36 -6.71 10.93
N ASP A 101 25.50 -5.87 11.96
CA ASP A 101 26.22 -4.60 11.85
C ASP A 101 27.72 -4.83 11.62
N ARG A 102 28.31 -5.80 12.32
CA ARG A 102 29.69 -6.23 12.12
C ARG A 102 29.93 -6.74 10.70
N LEU A 103 29.07 -7.64 10.23
CA LEU A 103 29.16 -8.18 8.87
C LEU A 103 28.97 -7.09 7.81
N SER A 104 28.03 -6.17 8.00
CA SER A 104 27.81 -5.04 7.07
C SER A 104 29.05 -4.14 6.98
N GLY A 105 29.68 -3.84 8.13
CA GLY A 105 30.94 -3.08 8.18
C GLY A 105 32.10 -3.80 7.49
N VAL A 106 32.20 -5.12 7.66
CA VAL A 106 33.23 -5.96 7.05
C VAL A 106 33.08 -6.09 5.54
N LEU A 107 31.84 -6.25 5.08
CA LEU A 107 31.48 -6.42 3.67
C LEU A 107 31.44 -5.09 2.91
N GLY A 108 31.31 -3.96 3.62
CA GLY A 108 31.14 -2.64 3.01
C GLY A 108 29.82 -2.48 2.27
N ALA A 109 28.82 -3.33 2.61
CA ALA A 109 27.50 -3.37 2.02
C ALA A 109 26.46 -3.58 3.12
N GLU A 110 25.26 -3.02 2.95
CA GLU A 110 24.17 -3.23 3.90
C GLU A 110 23.67 -4.68 3.81
N LEU A 111 23.75 -5.41 4.93
CA LEU A 111 23.15 -6.73 5.04
C LEU A 111 21.68 -6.59 5.52
N PRO A 112 20.68 -7.02 4.73
CA PRO A 112 19.29 -6.99 5.16
C PRO A 112 19.10 -7.79 6.45
N ALA A 113 18.30 -7.27 7.38
CA ALA A 113 18.06 -7.95 8.66
C ALA A 113 17.47 -9.37 8.50
N ALA A 114 16.72 -9.61 7.43
CA ALA A 114 16.15 -10.91 7.10
C ALA A 114 17.20 -11.98 6.72
N ALA A 115 18.42 -11.58 6.31
CA ALA A 115 19.44 -12.52 5.83
C ALA A 115 19.90 -13.49 6.92
N LEU A 116 20.08 -13.01 8.16
CA LEU A 116 20.47 -13.86 9.29
C LEU A 116 19.35 -14.81 9.76
N PHE A 117 18.09 -14.49 9.44
CA PHE A 117 16.95 -15.38 9.70
C PHE A 117 16.78 -16.43 8.59
N ALA A 118 16.98 -16.04 7.34
CA ALA A 118 16.93 -16.94 6.19
C ALA A 118 18.11 -17.92 6.19
N HIS A 119 19.25 -17.51 6.76
CA HIS A 119 20.48 -18.29 6.84
C HIS A 119 20.95 -18.37 8.30
N PRO A 120 20.29 -19.19 9.14
CA PRO A 120 20.48 -19.16 10.59
C PRO A 120 21.74 -19.90 11.07
N THR A 121 22.61 -20.36 10.18
CA THR A 121 23.87 -21.05 10.50
C THR A 121 25.03 -20.39 9.75
N THR A 122 26.25 -20.53 10.28
CA THR A 122 27.45 -19.95 9.66
C THR A 122 27.69 -20.48 8.25
N ASP A 123 27.49 -21.78 8.01
CA ASP A 123 27.66 -22.38 6.68
C ASP A 123 26.57 -21.94 5.68
N ALA A 124 25.33 -21.78 6.14
CA ALA A 124 24.26 -21.24 5.29
C ALA A 124 24.52 -19.78 4.91
N LEU A 125 25.01 -18.98 5.85
CA LEU A 125 25.36 -17.58 5.63
C LEU A 125 26.54 -17.45 4.66
N LEU A 126 27.59 -18.25 4.82
CA LEU A 126 28.73 -18.29 3.90
C LEU A 126 28.30 -18.66 2.48
N THR A 127 27.43 -19.66 2.35
CA THR A 127 26.86 -20.08 1.06
C THR A 127 26.07 -18.95 0.41
N HIS A 128 25.29 -18.20 1.19
CA HIS A 128 24.51 -17.07 0.69
C HIS A 128 25.38 -15.86 0.27
N LEU A 129 26.44 -15.57 1.02
CA LEU A 129 27.31 -14.42 0.75
C LEU A 129 28.36 -14.68 -0.34
N ARG A 130 28.65 -15.94 -0.65
CA ARG A 130 29.66 -16.34 -1.65
C ARG A 130 29.44 -15.73 -3.04
N PRO A 131 28.23 -15.79 -3.64
CA PRO A 131 27.99 -15.18 -4.96
C PRO A 131 28.24 -13.67 -4.98
N ALA A 132 27.94 -12.97 -3.87
CA ALA A 132 28.17 -11.53 -3.75
C ALA A 132 29.66 -11.17 -3.58
N ALA A 133 30.45 -12.07 -2.98
CA ALA A 133 31.90 -11.90 -2.82
C ALA A 133 32.69 -12.19 -4.11
N GLU A 134 32.20 -13.13 -4.93
CA GLU A 134 32.83 -13.55 -6.18
C GLU A 134 32.41 -12.69 -7.39
N ALA A 135 31.27 -12.02 -7.31
CA ALA A 135 30.85 -11.08 -8.33
C ALA A 135 31.93 -9.98 -8.50
N PRO A 136 32.35 -9.64 -9.73
CA PRO A 136 33.11 -8.43 -9.98
C PRO A 136 32.39 -7.29 -9.28
N ARG A 137 33.10 -6.55 -8.42
CA ARG A 137 32.56 -5.32 -7.83
C ARG A 137 32.35 -4.32 -8.97
N GLU A 138 31.27 -4.46 -9.71
CA GLU A 138 30.54 -3.32 -10.22
C GLU A 138 30.15 -2.57 -8.96
N THR A 139 30.99 -1.63 -8.57
CA THR A 139 30.61 -0.62 -7.60
C THR A 139 29.33 -0.05 -8.17
N PRO A 140 28.16 -0.26 -7.53
CA PRO A 140 27.03 0.56 -7.87
C PRO A 140 27.60 1.97 -7.71
N PHE A 141 27.55 2.79 -8.76
CA PHE A 141 27.81 4.20 -8.58
C PHE A 141 26.83 4.62 -7.50
N ALA A 142 27.31 4.70 -6.26
CA ALA A 142 26.59 5.31 -5.17
C ALA A 142 26.38 6.72 -5.69
N ARG A 143 25.18 6.99 -6.22
CA ARG A 143 24.84 8.32 -6.69
C ARG A 143 25.18 9.21 -5.51
N PRO A 144 26.10 10.17 -5.65
CA PRO A 144 26.41 11.05 -4.55
C PRO A 144 25.08 11.60 -4.09
N ARG A 145 24.72 11.31 -2.84
CA ARG A 145 23.50 11.81 -2.24
C ARG A 145 23.70 13.32 -2.23
N LYS A 146 23.13 14.02 -3.22
CA LYS A 146 23.14 15.47 -3.23
C LYS A 146 22.57 15.88 -1.89
N THR A 147 23.37 16.55 -1.06
CA THR A 147 22.82 17.30 0.05
C THR A 147 21.89 18.31 -0.58
N ALA A 148 20.60 18.21 -0.26
CA ALA A 148 19.63 19.21 -0.69
C ALA A 148 20.10 20.54 -0.09
N ASP A 149 20.53 21.45 -0.95
CA ASP A 149 20.78 22.83 -0.55
C ASP A 149 19.43 23.48 -0.21
N ALA A 150 19.44 24.54 0.61
CA ALA A 150 18.20 25.25 0.96
C ALA A 150 17.44 25.79 -0.27
N ASP A 151 18.14 25.94 -1.40
CA ASP A 151 17.60 26.40 -2.67
C ASP A 151 17.20 25.26 -3.64
N ASP A 152 17.19 24.00 -3.19
CA ASP A 152 16.78 22.86 -4.02
C ASP A 152 15.25 22.91 -4.27
N PRO A 153 14.79 23.09 -5.52
CA PRO A 153 13.37 23.28 -5.81
C PRO A 153 12.56 22.01 -5.58
N VAL A 154 11.42 22.15 -4.90
CA VAL A 154 10.45 21.06 -4.71
C VAL A 154 9.57 20.92 -5.95
N VAL A 155 9.51 19.71 -6.50
CA VAL A 155 8.67 19.39 -7.65
C VAL A 155 7.43 18.63 -7.19
N ILE A 156 6.25 19.14 -7.54
CA ILE A 156 4.97 18.45 -7.33
C ILE A 156 4.72 17.56 -8.54
N VAL A 157 4.81 16.24 -8.34
CA VAL A 157 4.72 15.24 -9.43
C VAL A 157 3.37 14.53 -9.52
N GLY A 158 2.53 14.63 -8.49
CA GLY A 158 1.21 14.02 -8.44
C GLY A 158 0.35 14.69 -7.37
N MET A 159 -0.98 14.65 -7.56
CA MET A 159 -1.96 15.24 -6.66
C MET A 159 -3.21 14.35 -6.60
N GLY A 160 -3.73 14.10 -5.41
CA GLY A 160 -5.04 13.49 -5.18
C GLY A 160 -5.82 14.37 -4.21
N CYS A 161 -7.14 14.51 -4.41
CA CYS A 161 -7.94 15.38 -3.55
C CYS A 161 -9.41 15.00 -3.51
N ARG A 162 -10.08 15.44 -2.43
CA ARG A 162 -11.53 15.40 -2.25
C ARG A 162 -11.99 16.76 -1.74
N PHE A 163 -12.96 17.36 -2.41
CA PHE A 163 -13.56 18.63 -1.99
C PHE A 163 -15.09 18.60 -2.11
N PRO A 164 -15.81 19.52 -1.44
CA PRO A 164 -17.25 19.64 -1.59
C PRO A 164 -17.68 19.85 -3.04
N GLY A 165 -18.94 19.52 -3.35
CA GLY A 165 -19.50 19.65 -4.70
C GLY A 165 -19.09 18.53 -5.65
N GLY A 166 -18.92 17.31 -5.14
CA GLY A 166 -18.57 16.13 -5.93
C GLY A 166 -17.15 16.13 -6.52
N VAL A 167 -16.24 16.97 -6.01
CA VAL A 167 -14.87 17.05 -6.52
C VAL A 167 -14.05 15.86 -6.05
N ALA A 168 -13.68 15.00 -7.00
CA ALA A 168 -12.90 13.78 -6.76
C ALA A 168 -11.48 13.84 -7.35
N SER A 169 -11.12 14.93 -8.02
CA SER A 169 -9.81 15.07 -8.68
C SER A 169 -9.36 16.52 -8.81
N PRO A 170 -8.06 16.79 -9.05
CA PRO A 170 -7.57 18.13 -9.37
C PRO A 170 -8.27 18.74 -10.59
N GLU A 171 -8.65 17.91 -11.57
CA GLU A 171 -9.39 18.33 -12.75
C GLU A 171 -10.82 18.77 -12.42
N ASP A 172 -11.50 18.05 -11.52
CA ASP A 172 -12.82 18.45 -11.02
C ASP A 172 -12.74 19.77 -10.25
N LEU A 173 -11.71 19.92 -9.40
CA LEU A 173 -11.48 21.15 -8.66
C LEU A 173 -11.29 22.32 -9.62
N TRP A 174 -10.47 22.13 -10.65
CA TRP A 174 -10.22 23.16 -11.65
C TRP A 174 -11.53 23.58 -12.34
N ARG A 175 -12.36 22.62 -12.78
CA ARG A 175 -13.67 22.91 -13.36
C ARG A 175 -14.56 23.70 -12.42
N LEU A 176 -14.67 23.28 -11.16
CA LEU A 176 -15.48 23.97 -10.15
C LEU A 176 -15.06 25.44 -10.00
N VAL A 177 -13.75 25.69 -9.94
CA VAL A 177 -13.20 27.04 -9.80
C VAL A 177 -13.40 27.87 -11.06
N THR A 178 -13.15 27.31 -12.25
CA THR A 178 -13.32 28.06 -13.50
C THR A 178 -14.78 28.37 -13.81
N ASP A 179 -15.69 27.49 -13.42
CA ASP A 179 -17.13 27.67 -13.60
C ASP A 179 -17.72 28.61 -12.52
N GLY A 180 -16.96 28.92 -11.46
CA GLY A 180 -17.40 29.74 -10.35
C GLY A 180 -18.54 29.10 -9.54
N THR A 181 -18.58 27.76 -9.51
CA THR A 181 -19.66 27.01 -8.85
C THR A 181 -19.51 27.10 -7.33
N ASP A 182 -20.59 27.45 -6.64
CA ASP A 182 -20.65 27.41 -5.17
C ASP A 182 -20.90 25.97 -4.68
N ALA A 183 -19.97 25.46 -3.88
CA ALA A 183 -20.02 24.10 -3.31
C ALA A 183 -20.61 24.06 -1.90
N ILE A 184 -21.11 25.18 -1.38
CA ILE A 184 -21.75 25.26 -0.08
C ILE A 184 -23.18 24.71 -0.18
N GLY A 185 -23.43 23.64 0.56
CA GLY A 185 -24.72 22.97 0.64
C GLY A 185 -25.31 23.01 2.03
N GLY A 186 -26.49 22.39 2.19
CA GLY A 186 -27.03 22.09 3.51
C GLY A 186 -26.18 21.07 4.26
N PHE A 187 -26.36 20.98 5.57
CA PHE A 187 -25.70 19.95 6.38
C PHE A 187 -26.11 18.53 5.92
N PRO A 188 -25.19 17.56 5.97
CA PRO A 188 -25.45 16.20 5.50
C PRO A 188 -26.46 15.49 6.40
N THR A 189 -27.42 14.78 5.79
CA THR A 189 -28.49 14.06 6.49
C THR A 189 -28.12 12.61 6.82
N ASP A 190 -26.93 12.15 6.42
CA ASP A 190 -26.46 10.77 6.52
C ASP A 190 -25.41 10.56 7.63
N ARG A 191 -25.10 11.60 8.42
CA ARG A 191 -24.12 11.56 9.52
C ARG A 191 -24.70 11.25 10.89
N GLY A 192 -26.00 10.98 10.96
CA GLY A 192 -26.71 10.73 12.21
C GLY A 192 -26.88 11.98 13.09
N TRP A 193 -26.73 13.17 12.51
CA TRP A 193 -26.90 14.44 13.22
C TRP A 193 -28.39 14.79 13.39
N ASN A 194 -28.77 15.28 14.56
CA ASN A 194 -30.08 15.88 14.77
C ASN A 194 -30.06 17.35 14.33
N LEU A 195 -30.29 17.59 13.04
CA LEU A 195 -30.19 18.92 12.43
C LEU A 195 -31.20 19.92 13.01
N ASP A 196 -32.37 19.46 13.45
CA ASP A 196 -33.40 20.30 14.05
C ASP A 196 -32.95 20.84 15.42
N ALA A 197 -32.33 20.00 16.23
CA ALA A 197 -31.79 20.40 17.53
C ALA A 197 -30.48 21.18 17.41
N LEU A 198 -29.74 20.99 16.31
CA LEU A 198 -28.44 21.62 16.08
C LEU A 198 -28.59 23.10 15.69
N PHE A 199 -29.72 23.53 15.14
CA PHE A 199 -29.91 24.91 14.70
C PHE A 199 -30.58 25.79 15.76
N ALA A 200 -30.02 26.98 16.02
CA ALA A 200 -30.68 28.03 16.80
C ALA A 200 -30.27 29.43 16.31
N ASP A 201 -31.21 30.38 16.33
CA ASP A 201 -30.94 31.77 15.94
C ASP A 201 -30.10 32.53 16.96
N ASP A 202 -30.02 32.06 18.21
CA ASP A 202 -29.25 32.66 19.30
C ASP A 202 -27.78 32.21 19.24
N PRO A 203 -26.82 33.11 18.92
CA PRO A 203 -25.40 32.77 18.82
C PRO A 203 -24.77 32.36 20.16
N GLU A 204 -25.35 32.76 21.29
CA GLU A 204 -24.81 32.48 22.62
C GLU A 204 -25.30 31.14 23.18
N ARG A 205 -26.22 30.45 22.49
CA ARG A 205 -26.75 29.18 22.92
C ARG A 205 -25.74 28.05 22.71
N PRO A 206 -25.20 27.43 23.79
CA PRO A 206 -24.17 26.40 23.65
C PRO A 206 -24.68 25.15 22.93
N GLY A 207 -23.82 24.56 22.10
CA GLY A 207 -24.11 23.31 21.40
C GLY A 207 -25.05 23.46 20.19
N THR A 208 -25.28 24.69 19.72
CA THR A 208 -26.09 24.98 18.53
C THR A 208 -25.30 25.77 17.49
N SER A 209 -25.80 25.78 16.26
CA SER A 209 -25.27 26.48 15.09
C SER A 209 -26.29 27.49 14.60
N THR A 210 -25.83 28.69 14.26
CA THR A 210 -26.65 29.75 13.65
C THR A 210 -26.77 29.62 12.13
N THR A 211 -26.08 28.65 11.53
CA THR A 211 -26.16 28.33 10.09
C THR A 211 -26.51 26.86 9.88
N ARG A 212 -27.16 26.57 8.76
CA ARG A 212 -27.45 25.21 8.25
C ARG A 212 -26.63 24.85 7.01
N HIS A 213 -25.66 25.69 6.65
CA HIS A 213 -24.90 25.55 5.41
C HIS A 213 -23.41 25.38 5.67
N GLY A 214 -22.76 24.55 4.85
CA GLY A 214 -21.32 24.30 4.89
C GLY A 214 -20.85 23.49 3.68
N GLY A 215 -19.53 23.37 3.51
CA GLY A 215 -18.92 22.51 2.50
C GLY A 215 -18.69 21.13 3.08
N PHE A 216 -19.37 20.12 2.53
CA PHE A 216 -19.24 18.73 2.97
C PHE A 216 -18.84 17.83 1.81
N LEU A 217 -18.06 16.78 2.12
CA LEU A 217 -17.78 15.71 1.16
C LEU A 217 -18.98 14.78 1.11
N ASP A 218 -19.56 14.59 -0.07
CA ASP A 218 -20.70 13.70 -0.29
C ASP A 218 -20.31 12.24 0.01
N THR A 219 -19.12 11.84 -0.43
CA THR A 219 -18.63 10.47 -0.38
C THR A 219 -17.74 10.18 0.85
N ALA A 220 -17.83 10.97 1.91
CA ALA A 220 -16.91 10.83 3.07
C ALA A 220 -16.99 9.46 3.76
N ALA A 221 -18.11 8.76 3.64
CA ALA A 221 -18.30 7.43 4.21
C ALA A 221 -17.80 6.31 3.29
N GLU A 222 -17.56 6.60 2.00
CA GLU A 222 -17.20 5.60 0.99
C GLU A 222 -15.74 5.19 1.12
N PHE A 223 -15.51 3.88 1.11
CA PHE A 223 -14.16 3.33 1.22
C PHE A 223 -14.07 1.93 0.62
N ASP A 224 -13.15 1.74 -0.32
CA ASP A 224 -12.81 0.42 -0.87
C ASP A 224 -11.88 -0.32 0.08
N ALA A 225 -12.46 -1.01 1.06
CA ALA A 225 -11.69 -1.71 2.08
C ALA A 225 -10.90 -2.91 1.52
N GLU A 226 -11.46 -3.62 0.54
CA GLU A 226 -10.85 -4.81 -0.06
C GLU A 226 -9.57 -4.44 -0.80
N PHE A 227 -9.59 -3.34 -1.56
CA PHE A 227 -8.42 -2.82 -2.25
C PHE A 227 -7.22 -2.57 -1.32
N PHE A 228 -7.47 -2.01 -0.13
CA PHE A 228 -6.44 -1.76 0.88
C PHE A 228 -6.15 -2.96 1.79
N GLY A 229 -6.75 -4.13 1.53
CA GLY A 229 -6.57 -5.33 2.35
C GLY A 229 -7.16 -5.22 3.76
N ILE A 230 -8.12 -4.32 3.96
CA ILE A 230 -8.74 -4.02 5.25
C ILE A 230 -10.09 -4.77 5.36
N SER A 231 -10.31 -5.42 6.50
CA SER A 231 -11.57 -6.15 6.70
C SER A 231 -12.77 -5.19 6.82
N PRO A 232 -14.00 -5.58 6.42
CA PRO A 232 -15.17 -4.72 6.55
C PRO A 232 -15.44 -4.23 7.97
N ARG A 233 -15.14 -5.05 8.98
CA ARG A 233 -15.29 -4.68 10.40
C ARG A 233 -14.31 -3.60 10.81
N GLU A 234 -13.07 -3.69 10.33
CA GLU A 234 -12.01 -2.72 10.61
C GLU A 234 -12.27 -1.40 9.88
N ALA A 235 -12.70 -1.46 8.62
CA ALA A 235 -13.04 -0.27 7.83
C ALA A 235 -14.12 0.60 8.51
N LEU A 236 -15.10 0.00 9.17
CA LEU A 236 -16.13 0.72 9.93
C LEU A 236 -15.58 1.44 11.18
N ALA A 237 -14.47 0.97 11.74
CA ALA A 237 -13.82 1.57 12.90
C ALA A 237 -12.81 2.65 12.51
N LEU A 238 -12.36 2.70 11.25
CA LEU A 238 -11.41 3.70 10.78
C LEU A 238 -12.07 5.08 10.66
N ASP A 239 -11.34 6.09 11.12
CA ASP A 239 -11.72 7.49 10.94
C ASP A 239 -11.84 7.79 9.42
N PRO A 240 -12.91 8.46 8.96
CA PRO A 240 -13.06 8.86 7.56
C PRO A 240 -11.84 9.58 6.99
N GLN A 241 -11.13 10.38 7.79
CA GLN A 241 -9.92 11.09 7.34
C GLN A 241 -8.78 10.13 7.00
N GLN A 242 -8.62 9.04 7.77
CA GLN A 242 -7.62 8.02 7.48
C GLN A 242 -7.95 7.27 6.18
N ARG A 243 -9.24 6.94 6.00
CA ARG A 243 -9.75 6.30 4.78
C ARG A 243 -9.55 7.17 3.54
N LEU A 244 -9.86 8.45 3.64
CA LEU A 244 -9.64 9.43 2.58
C LEU A 244 -8.15 9.64 2.29
N LEU A 245 -7.30 9.64 3.32
CA LEU A 245 -5.86 9.76 3.15
C LEU A 245 -5.28 8.58 2.38
N LEU A 246 -5.73 7.35 2.67
CA LEU A 246 -5.29 6.15 1.94
C LEU A 246 -5.63 6.25 0.45
N GLN A 247 -6.88 6.57 0.12
CA GLN A 247 -7.32 6.75 -1.27
C GLN A 247 -6.56 7.85 -1.99
N THR A 248 -6.50 9.05 -1.39
CA THR A 248 -5.88 10.20 -2.05
C THR A 248 -4.36 10.07 -2.18
N SER A 249 -3.70 9.38 -1.25
CA SER A 249 -2.26 9.07 -1.37
C SER A 249 -2.01 8.08 -2.50
N TRP A 250 -2.84 7.04 -2.62
CA TRP A 250 -2.76 6.08 -3.72
C TRP A 250 -2.92 6.79 -5.07
N GLU A 251 -3.98 7.59 -5.23
CA GLU A 251 -4.24 8.35 -6.45
C GLU A 251 -3.12 9.32 -6.81
N ALA A 252 -2.50 9.95 -5.80
CA ALA A 252 -1.38 10.86 -6.02
C ALA A 252 -0.15 10.12 -6.56
N LEU A 253 0.13 8.92 -6.05
CA LEU A 253 1.23 8.07 -6.51
C LEU A 253 0.98 7.56 -7.94
N GLU A 254 -0.22 7.07 -8.23
CA GLU A 254 -0.60 6.64 -9.58
C GLU A 254 -0.49 7.77 -10.59
N ARG A 255 -0.98 8.97 -10.24
CA ARG A 255 -0.86 10.17 -11.10
C ARG A 255 0.58 10.62 -11.31
N ALA A 256 1.47 10.35 -10.35
CA ALA A 256 2.89 10.58 -10.51
C ALA A 256 3.59 9.53 -11.41
N GLY A 257 2.87 8.50 -11.87
CA GLY A 257 3.44 7.38 -12.62
C GLY A 257 4.39 6.52 -11.78
N ILE A 258 4.22 6.53 -10.46
CA ILE A 258 4.99 5.72 -9.51
C ILE A 258 4.18 4.46 -9.22
N ASP A 259 4.80 3.29 -9.37
CA ASP A 259 4.20 2.01 -8.99
C ASP A 259 4.04 1.96 -7.47
N PRO A 260 2.80 1.86 -6.94
CA PRO A 260 2.55 1.82 -5.50
C PRO A 260 2.67 0.41 -4.88
N HIS A 261 3.05 -0.61 -5.65
CA HIS A 261 3.19 -2.01 -5.22
C HIS A 261 4.58 -2.40 -4.68
#